data_AF-A0A5R2MUU4-F1
#
_entry.id   AF-A0A5R2MUU4-F1
#
_cell.length_a   1.000
_cell.length_b   1.000
_cell.length_c   1.000
_cell.angle_alpha   90.00
_cell.angle_beta   90.00
_cell.angle_gamma   90.00
#
_symmetry.space_group_name_H-M   'P 1'
#
loop_
_entity.id
_entity.type
_entity.pdbx_description
1 polymer ?
#
loop_
_entity_poly.entity_id
_entity_poly.type
_entity_poly.pdbx_seq_one_letter_code
_entity_poly.pdbx_strand_id
1 'polypeptide(L)'
;DIRPANTVVVVRFKGVSDRNAAEALAGTELFVDRSMLPDDGEEDEFYHADLIGLEIRDDTGAAIGKVVAVHNFGGGDILDVTLAGRKGVLIPFTQAAV
;
A
#
# COMPACT_ATOMS: atom_id res chain seq x y z
N ASP A 1 -6.27 11.64 -20.30
CA ASP A 1 -5.85 12.99 -19.90
C ASP A 1 -5.77 13.03 -18.38
N ILE A 2 -4.71 13.59 -17.81
CA ILE A 2 -4.43 13.60 -16.38
C ILE A 2 -3.91 15.00 -16.02
N ARG A 3 -4.49 15.62 -14.98
CA ARG A 3 -4.03 16.92 -14.49
C ARG A 3 -4.16 17.04 -12.97
N PRO A 4 -3.24 17.74 -12.29
CA PRO A 4 -3.41 18.10 -10.89
C PRO A 4 -4.51 19.18 -10.73
N ALA A 5 -5.18 19.18 -9.58
CA ALA A 5 -6.16 20.19 -9.19
C ALA A 5 -6.23 20.34 -7.67
N ASN A 6 -5.61 21.38 -7.11
CA ASN A 6 -5.51 21.58 -5.66
C ASN A 6 -4.98 20.32 -4.95
N THR A 7 -5.80 19.68 -4.14
CA THR A 7 -5.47 18.48 -3.33
C THR A 7 -5.81 17.16 -4.03
N VAL A 8 -6.25 17.18 -5.29
CA VAL A 8 -6.67 15.99 -6.04
C VAL A 8 -6.03 15.91 -7.42
N VAL A 9 -6.09 14.72 -8.01
CA VAL A 9 -5.76 14.47 -9.43
C VAL A 9 -7.04 14.24 -10.21
N VAL A 10 -7.20 14.92 -11.34
CA VAL A 10 -8.35 14.77 -12.23
C VAL A 10 -7.92 13.95 -13.44
N VAL A 11 -8.64 12.86 -13.70
CA VAL A 11 -8.37 11.92 -14.79
C VAL A 11 -9.58 11.86 -15.73
N ARG A 12 -9.31 11.77 -17.03
CA ARG A 12 -10.31 11.44 -18.05
C ARG A 12 -10.00 10.07 -18.64
N PHE A 13 -10.90 9.11 -18.40
CA PHE A 13 -10.85 7.79 -19.01
C PHE A 13 -11.40 7.81 -20.43
N LYS A 14 -10.84 6.97 -21.30
CA LYS A 14 -11.38 6.75 -22.65
C LYS A 14 -12.79 6.18 -22.54
N GLY A 15 -13.75 6.75 -23.27
CA GLY A 15 -15.16 6.35 -23.22
C GLY A 15 -16.01 7.09 -22.18
N VAL A 16 -15.39 7.91 -21.31
CA VAL A 16 -16.10 8.76 -20.33
C VAL A 16 -15.99 10.21 -20.79
N SER A 17 -16.99 10.69 -21.53
CA SER A 17 -16.95 11.99 -22.21
C SER A 17 -17.80 13.08 -21.57
N ASP A 18 -18.73 12.72 -20.67
CA ASP A 18 -19.66 13.66 -20.04
C ASP A 18 -19.76 13.45 -18.52
N ARG A 19 -20.45 14.39 -17.89
CA ARG A 19 -20.63 14.45 -16.45
C ARG A 19 -21.39 13.23 -15.90
N ASN A 20 -22.43 12.78 -16.58
CA ASN A 20 -23.26 11.68 -16.09
C ASN A 20 -22.49 10.36 -16.12
N ALA A 21 -21.70 10.11 -17.17
CA ALA A 21 -20.84 8.94 -17.27
C ALA A 21 -19.74 8.94 -16.19
N ALA A 22 -19.20 10.12 -15.84
CA ALA A 22 -18.22 10.25 -14.77
C ALA A 22 -18.85 10.02 -13.38
N GLU A 23 -20.04 10.60 -13.13
CA GLU A 23 -20.78 10.42 -11.87
C GLU A 23 -21.15 8.95 -11.63
N ALA A 24 -21.47 8.19 -12.69
CA ALA A 24 -21.77 6.76 -12.59
C ALA A 24 -20.58 5.90 -12.12
N LEU A 25 -19.35 6.39 -12.25
CA LEU A 25 -18.14 5.70 -11.77
C LEU A 25 -17.73 6.12 -10.35
N ALA A 26 -18.40 7.12 -9.75
CA ALA A 26 -18.06 7.58 -8.42
C ALA A 26 -18.20 6.45 -7.40
N GLY A 27 -17.17 6.23 -6.58
CA GLY A 27 -17.11 5.15 -5.59
C GLY A 27 -16.72 3.77 -6.16
N THR A 28 -16.47 3.67 -7.46
CA THR A 28 -15.90 2.44 -8.06
C THR A 28 -14.41 2.38 -7.76
N GLU A 29 -13.93 1.23 -7.32
CA GLU A 29 -12.51 0.99 -7.07
C GLU A 29 -11.72 0.90 -8.39
N LEU A 30 -10.52 1.47 -8.39
CA LEU A 30 -9.60 1.45 -9.53
C LEU A 30 -8.42 0.53 -9.20
N PHE A 31 -8.21 -0.48 -10.04
CA PHE A 31 -7.14 -1.46 -9.87
C PHE A 31 -6.19 -1.46 -11.07
N VAL A 32 -4.98 -1.95 -10.83
CA VAL A 32 -3.98 -2.28 -11.84
C VAL A 32 -3.41 -3.65 -11.50
N ASP A 33 -2.99 -4.40 -12.53
CA ASP A 33 -2.28 -5.66 -12.30
C ASP A 33 -0.91 -5.38 -11.64
N ARG A 34 -0.49 -6.24 -10.69
CA ARG A 34 0.81 -6.10 -10.01
C ARG A 34 1.97 -6.10 -11.01
N SER A 35 1.84 -6.81 -12.14
CA SER A 35 2.87 -6.87 -13.18
C SER A 35 3.05 -5.57 -13.97
N MET A 36 2.17 -4.58 -13.78
CA MET A 36 2.30 -3.27 -14.42
C MET A 36 2.98 -2.24 -13.50
N LEU A 37 3.20 -2.57 -12.23
CA LEU A 37 3.97 -1.72 -11.33
C LEU A 37 5.45 -1.84 -11.68
N PRO A 38 6.20 -0.73 -11.80
CA PRO A 38 7.65 -0.77 -11.98
C PRO A 38 8.33 -1.48 -10.81
N ASP A 39 9.30 -2.36 -11.10
CA ASP A 39 10.11 -3.03 -10.07
C ASP A 39 11.48 -2.35 -9.86
N ASP A 40 11.65 -1.12 -10.37
CA ASP A 40 12.88 -0.31 -10.35
C ASP A 40 12.88 0.76 -9.25
N GLY A 41 12.16 0.52 -8.15
CA GLY A 41 12.18 1.38 -6.96
C GLY A 41 13.59 1.56 -6.39
N GLU A 42 13.78 2.63 -5.62
CA GLU A 42 15.05 2.89 -4.96
C GLU A 42 15.39 1.84 -3.88
N GLU A 43 16.64 1.79 -3.46
CA GLU A 43 17.02 1.00 -2.29
C GLU A 43 16.20 1.51 -1.08
N ASP A 44 15.61 0.57 -0.33
CA ASP A 44 14.65 0.82 0.76
C ASP A 44 13.25 1.34 0.35
N GLU A 45 12.88 1.31 -0.93
CA GLU A 45 11.51 1.59 -1.39
C GLU A 45 10.70 0.30 -1.62
N PHE A 46 9.48 0.26 -1.06
CA PHE A 46 8.64 -0.93 -1.11
C PHE A 46 7.19 -0.56 -1.39
N TYR A 47 6.52 -1.33 -2.26
CA TYR A 47 5.07 -1.27 -2.31
C TYR A 47 4.48 -1.87 -1.04
N HIS A 48 3.51 -1.19 -0.43
CA HIS A 48 2.79 -1.72 0.73
C HIS A 48 2.15 -3.09 0.44
N ALA A 49 1.68 -3.29 -0.80
CA ALA A 49 1.11 -4.55 -1.26
C ALA A 49 2.12 -5.71 -1.22
N ASP A 50 3.41 -5.44 -1.38
CA ASP A 50 4.47 -6.45 -1.33
C ASP A 50 4.86 -6.80 0.12
N LEU A 51 4.66 -5.86 1.06
CA LEU A 51 4.90 -6.08 2.49
C LEU A 51 3.77 -6.86 3.16
N ILE A 52 2.53 -6.60 2.77
CA ILE A 52 1.37 -7.25 3.35
C ILE A 52 1.41 -8.74 3.05
N GLY A 53 1.43 -9.53 4.11
CA GLY A 53 1.46 -10.98 4.03
C GLY A 53 2.87 -11.59 4.03
N LEU A 54 3.94 -10.79 4.15
CA LEU A 54 5.26 -11.34 4.42
C LEU A 54 5.33 -11.99 5.79
N GLU A 55 6.15 -13.04 5.89
CA GLU A 55 6.46 -13.75 7.14
C GLU A 55 7.44 -12.92 7.97
N ILE A 56 7.19 -12.84 9.27
CA ILE A 56 8.08 -12.15 10.20
C ILE A 56 8.97 -13.18 10.86
N ARG A 57 10.27 -12.91 10.86
CA ARG A 57 11.30 -13.76 11.47
C ARG A 57 12.03 -13.00 12.56
N ASP A 58 12.41 -13.70 13.61
CA ASP A 58 13.33 -13.17 14.62
C ASP A 58 14.81 -13.29 14.16
N ASP A 59 15.72 -12.87 15.03
CA ASP A 59 17.18 -12.93 14.82
C ASP A 59 17.72 -14.37 14.69
N THR A 60 16.96 -15.36 15.16
CA THR A 60 17.27 -16.79 14.95
C THR A 60 16.77 -17.32 13.62
N GLY A 61 15.98 -16.52 12.89
CA GLY A 61 15.32 -16.88 11.64
C GLY A 61 14.02 -17.66 11.83
N ALA A 62 13.51 -17.79 13.06
CA ALA A 62 12.26 -18.49 13.35
C ALA A 62 11.06 -17.65 12.91
N ALA A 63 10.10 -18.27 12.21
CA ALA A 63 8.87 -17.62 11.82
C ALA A 63 7.99 -17.36 13.06
N ILE A 64 7.79 -16.09 13.39
CA ILE A 64 7.04 -15.66 14.57
C ILE A 64 5.72 -14.98 14.22
N GLY A 65 5.47 -14.70 12.94
CA GLY A 65 4.35 -13.86 12.58
C GLY A 65 4.16 -13.58 11.10
N LYS A 66 3.26 -12.64 10.84
CA LYS A 66 2.93 -12.18 9.49
C LYS A 66 2.51 -10.71 9.52
N VAL A 67 2.89 -9.95 8.51
CA VAL A 67 2.37 -8.59 8.27
C VAL A 67 0.93 -8.68 7.81
N VAL A 68 0.03 -7.91 8.43
CA VAL A 68 -1.40 -7.87 8.07
C VAL A 68 -1.82 -6.57 7.41
N ALA A 69 -1.17 -5.46 7.75
CA ALA A 69 -1.41 -4.17 7.12
C ALA A 69 -0.18 -3.27 7.25
N VAL A 70 -0.13 -2.23 6.41
CA VAL A 70 0.81 -1.12 6.53
C VAL A 70 -0.01 0.16 6.69
N HIS A 71 0.34 0.96 7.68
CA HIS A 71 -0.34 2.22 8.00
C HIS A 71 0.62 3.39 7.88
N ASN A 72 0.13 4.52 7.39
CA ASN A 72 0.85 5.79 7.43
C ASN A 72 -0.06 6.87 8.00
N PHE A 73 0.23 7.31 9.23
CA PHE A 73 -0.53 8.36 9.92
C PHE A 73 0.15 9.74 9.84
N GLY A 74 1.07 9.93 8.88
CA GLY A 74 1.83 11.16 8.68
C GLY A 74 3.19 11.22 9.38
N GLY A 75 3.55 10.17 10.16
CA GLY A 75 4.83 10.06 10.86
C GLY A 75 5.80 9.02 10.28
N GLY A 76 5.47 8.43 9.12
CA GLY A 76 6.15 7.28 8.54
C GLY A 76 5.29 6.02 8.56
N ASP A 77 5.80 4.95 7.97
CA ASP A 77 5.09 3.68 7.81
C ASP A 77 5.21 2.79 9.05
N ILE A 78 4.09 2.15 9.40
CA ILE A 78 3.96 1.26 10.55
C ILE A 78 3.38 -0.06 10.05
N LEU A 79 4.06 -1.16 10.35
CA LEU A 79 3.56 -2.51 10.13
C LEU A 79 2.57 -2.86 11.26
N ASP A 80 1.34 -3.22 10.90
CA ASP A 80 0.46 -4.00 11.78
C ASP A 80 0.73 -5.46 11.51
N VAL A 81 1.05 -6.20 12.58
CA VAL A 81 1.50 -7.57 12.49
C VAL A 81 0.77 -8.48 13.46
N THR A 82 0.75 -9.76 13.09
CA THR A 82 0.45 -10.85 14.02
C THR A 82 1.72 -11.48 14.52
N LEU A 83 1.88 -11.64 15.84
CA LEU A 83 3.03 -12.29 16.47
C LEU A 83 2.57 -13.40 17.41
N ALA A 84 2.96 -14.65 17.14
CA ALA A 84 2.62 -15.82 17.93
C ALA A 84 1.12 -15.88 18.32
N GLY A 85 0.24 -15.54 17.37
CA GLY A 85 -1.22 -15.52 17.55
C GLY A 85 -1.80 -14.23 18.19
N ARG A 86 -0.96 -13.33 18.70
CA ARG A 86 -1.37 -11.98 19.12
C ARG A 86 -1.54 -11.09 17.88
N LYS A 87 -2.61 -10.30 17.83
CA LYS A 87 -2.92 -9.37 16.73
C LYS A 87 -2.72 -7.92 17.18
N GLY A 88 -2.54 -7.00 16.24
CA GLY A 88 -2.50 -5.57 16.53
C GLY A 88 -1.15 -5.12 17.13
N VAL A 89 -0.06 -5.81 16.79
CA VAL A 89 1.28 -5.36 17.19
C VAL A 89 1.75 -4.38 16.13
N LEU A 90 2.08 -3.16 16.53
CA LEU A 90 2.52 -2.09 15.65
C LEU A 90 4.04 -1.93 15.73
N ILE A 91 4.73 -2.04 14.60
CA ILE A 91 6.18 -1.92 14.51
C ILE A 91 6.52 -0.83 13.48
N PRO A 92 7.34 0.18 13.80
CA PRO A 92 7.81 1.15 12.82
C PRO A 92 8.59 0.47 11.70
N PHE A 93 8.27 0.75 10.44
CA PHE A 93 8.99 0.19 9.30
C PHE A 93 10.26 1.03 9.04
N THR A 94 11.29 0.80 9.86
CA THR A 94 12.59 1.48 9.78
C THR A 94 13.72 0.47 9.99
N GLN A 95 14.91 0.73 9.43
CA GLN A 95 16.08 -0.16 9.59
C GLN A 95 16.52 -0.37 11.05
N ALA A 96 16.11 0.50 11.98
CA ALA A 96 16.40 0.33 13.40
C ALA A 96 15.50 -0.72 14.08
N ALA A 97 14.36 -1.04 13.47
CA ALA A 97 13.31 -1.88 14.05
C ALA A 97 13.07 -3.19 13.29
N VAL A 98 13.41 -3.23 11.99
CA VAL A 98 13.19 -4.35 11.06
C VAL A 98 14.51 -4.76 10.41
#